data_AF-A0A2E7SRF6-F1
#
_entry.id   AF-A0A2E7SRF6-F1
#
_cell.length_a   1.000
_cell.length_b   1.000
_cell.length_c   1.000
_cell.angle_alpha   90.00
_cell.angle_beta   90.00
_cell.angle_gamma   90.00
#
_symmetry.space_group_name_H-M   'P 1'
#
loop_
_entity.id
_entity.type
_entity.pdbx_description
1 polymer ?
#
loop_
_entity_poly.entity_id
_entity_poly.type
_entity_poly.pdbx_seq_one_letter_code
_entity_poly.pdbx_strand_id
1 'polypeptide(L)'
;MFNVQEKTWGYRFLRKSAMDKYKFSASADVGMSISKDLDFLYTNLTITNGEGYKESLVDDNSKISLQLVHGERRLDKNDGYNVGLVYSTLKDDSDVTGLFGGWSGSNLRLGAELNTESIGEVNNQLTSLYLNYNINDDFSAFVRQDAFDEDVDSNGGDTTTMIAGFIWNPTKGLSVCPNMTQVTDEDDTFAIDFQFKF
;
A
#
# COMPACT_ATOMS: atom_id res chain seq x y z
N MET A 1 -6.03 1.46 -7.60
CA MET A 1 -6.39 0.28 -6.79
C MET A 1 -6.03 0.41 -5.30
N PHE A 2 -4.86 0.93 -4.92
CA PHE A 2 -4.37 0.92 -3.52
C PHE A 2 -4.58 2.23 -2.73
N ASN A 3 -5.54 3.07 -3.12
CA ASN A 3 -5.72 4.41 -2.55
C ASN A 3 -6.08 4.38 -1.06
N VAL A 4 -6.96 3.46 -0.63
CA VAL A 4 -7.36 3.36 0.79
C VAL A 4 -6.24 2.78 1.64
N GLN A 5 -5.57 1.72 1.18
CA GLN A 5 -4.38 1.14 1.81
C GLN A 5 -3.28 2.19 2.03
N GLU A 6 -2.99 2.99 1.00
CA GLU A 6 -2.04 4.09 1.09
C GLU A 6 -2.44 5.16 2.12
N LYS A 7 -3.75 5.45 2.25
CA LYS A 7 -4.27 6.36 3.27
C LYS A 7 -4.23 5.75 4.67
N THR A 8 -4.49 4.45 4.81
CA THR A 8 -4.33 3.72 6.08
C THR A 8 -2.86 3.70 6.51
N TRP A 9 -1.91 3.55 5.58
CA TRP A 9 -0.48 3.71 5.84
C TRP A 9 -0.10 5.17 6.18
N GLY A 10 -0.59 6.13 5.41
CA GLY A 10 -0.51 7.57 5.68
C GLY A 10 0.85 8.23 5.42
N TYR A 11 1.94 7.47 5.19
CA TYR A 11 3.29 8.01 4.98
C TYR A 11 3.88 7.67 3.61
N ARG A 12 3.14 7.98 2.53
CA ARG A 12 3.59 7.78 1.13
C ARG A 12 4.95 8.43 0.83
N PHE A 13 5.29 9.52 1.52
CA PHE A 13 6.58 10.20 1.32
C PHE A 13 7.79 9.38 1.75
N LEU A 14 7.61 8.46 2.72
CA LEU A 14 8.67 7.55 3.18
C LEU A 14 8.72 6.30 2.32
N ARG A 15 7.55 5.67 2.17
CA ARG A 15 7.40 4.43 1.40
C ARG A 15 6.03 4.40 0.74
N LYS A 16 6.03 3.97 -0.53
CA LYS A 16 4.84 3.58 -1.27
C LYS A 16 4.09 2.44 -0.55
N SER A 17 2.83 2.20 -0.90
CA SER A 17 2.10 1.01 -0.41
C SER A 17 2.83 -0.26 -0.86
N ALA A 18 2.59 -1.37 -0.15
CA ALA A 18 3.29 -2.63 -0.43
C ALA A 18 3.07 -3.05 -1.89
N MET A 19 1.82 -3.01 -2.36
CA MET A 19 1.49 -3.32 -3.76
C MET A 19 2.19 -2.44 -4.81
N ASP A 20 2.43 -1.17 -4.53
CA ASP A 20 3.13 -0.24 -5.46
C ASP A 20 4.65 -0.47 -5.41
N LYS A 21 5.21 -0.83 -4.23
CA LYS A 21 6.63 -1.19 -4.09
C LYS A 21 6.98 -2.48 -4.83
N TYR A 22 6.19 -3.54 -4.64
CA TYR A 22 6.42 -4.87 -5.22
C TYR A 22 5.77 -5.06 -6.59
N LYS A 23 5.20 -4.00 -7.19
CA LYS A 23 4.62 -3.98 -8.55
C LYS A 23 3.40 -4.87 -8.80
N PHE A 24 2.77 -5.41 -7.76
CA PHE A 24 1.46 -6.10 -7.82
C PHE A 24 0.39 -5.21 -8.50
N SER A 25 0.59 -3.88 -8.50
CA SER A 25 -0.15 -3.03 -9.42
C SER A 25 0.64 -1.78 -9.82
N ALA A 26 0.88 -1.63 -11.12
CA ALA A 26 1.43 -0.40 -11.68
C ALA A 26 0.46 0.79 -11.51
N SER A 27 1.02 1.96 -11.20
CA SER A 27 0.29 3.23 -11.29
C SER A 27 0.09 3.57 -12.76
N ALA A 28 -1.10 3.30 -13.30
CA ALA A 28 -1.39 3.45 -14.72
C ALA A 28 -1.26 4.90 -15.23
N ASP A 29 -0.89 5.03 -16.51
CA ASP A 29 -0.73 6.32 -17.20
C ASP A 29 -2.07 6.96 -17.57
N VAL A 30 -3.04 6.13 -17.99
CA VAL A 30 -4.40 6.56 -18.34
C VAL A 30 -5.39 5.48 -17.92
N GLY A 31 -6.47 5.90 -17.27
CA GLY A 31 -7.57 5.02 -16.91
C GLY A 31 -8.84 5.77 -16.56
N MET A 32 -9.94 5.02 -16.52
CA MET A 32 -11.25 5.50 -16.08
C MET A 32 -11.60 4.79 -14.78
N SER A 33 -12.14 5.53 -13.81
CA SER A 33 -12.62 4.96 -12.56
C SER A 33 -14.04 5.44 -12.27
N ILE A 34 -14.90 4.51 -11.87
CA ILE A 34 -16.25 4.77 -11.41
C ILE A 34 -16.32 4.30 -9.97
N SER A 35 -16.57 5.24 -9.06
CA SER A 35 -16.76 4.95 -7.65
C SER A 35 -18.18 5.27 -7.20
N LYS A 36 -18.75 4.40 -6.38
CA LYS A 36 -20.06 4.58 -5.76
C LYS A 36 -19.92 4.40 -4.26
N ASP A 37 -20.43 5.37 -3.51
CA ASP A 37 -20.58 5.29 -2.06
C ASP A 37 -22.00 4.79 -1.78
N LEU A 38 -22.10 3.59 -1.23
CA LEU A 38 -23.32 3.09 -0.59
C LEU A 38 -23.05 3.24 0.90
N ASP A 39 -23.98 3.72 1.72
CA ASP A 39 -23.74 4.11 3.12
C ASP A 39 -22.90 3.10 3.95
N PHE A 40 -23.01 1.81 3.64
CA PHE A 40 -22.24 0.73 4.26
C PHE A 40 -21.09 0.19 3.39
N LEU A 41 -20.98 0.52 2.11
CA LEU A 41 -19.98 -0.03 1.21
C LEU A 41 -19.55 0.98 0.15
N TYR A 42 -18.28 1.33 0.17
CA TYR A 42 -17.64 2.04 -0.92
C TYR A 42 -17.13 1.05 -1.97
N THR A 43 -17.56 1.23 -3.21
CA THR A 43 -17.13 0.42 -4.35
C THR A 43 -16.43 1.31 -5.36
N ASN A 44 -15.29 0.87 -5.87
CA ASN A 44 -14.56 1.55 -6.94
C ASN A 44 -14.14 0.54 -8.00
N LEU A 45 -14.61 0.75 -9.23
CA LEU A 45 -14.20 0.00 -10.42
C LEU A 45 -13.28 0.89 -11.25
N THR A 46 -12.08 0.42 -11.53
CA THR A 46 -11.06 1.11 -12.31
C THR A 46 -10.69 0.26 -13.52
N ILE A 47 -10.68 0.87 -14.70
CA ILE A 47 -10.19 0.27 -15.94
C ILE A 47 -9.02 1.12 -16.41
N THR A 48 -7.87 0.49 -16.62
CA THR A 48 -6.63 1.16 -16.99
C THR A 48 -5.98 0.46 -18.17
N ASN A 49 -5.29 1.22 -19.01
CA ASN A 49 -4.38 0.64 -20.00
C ASN A 49 -3.15 0.10 -19.24
N GLY A 50 -2.77 -1.16 -19.48
CA GLY A 50 -1.84 -1.94 -18.64
C GLY A 50 -0.41 -1.42 -18.55
N GLU A 51 0.35 -2.13 -17.69
CA GLU A 51 1.78 -2.08 -17.25
C GLU A 51 2.61 -0.79 -17.22
N GLY A 52 2.22 0.31 -17.87
CA GLY A 52 2.96 1.56 -17.86
C GLY A 52 4.29 1.50 -18.62
N TYR A 53 4.56 2.56 -19.38
CA TYR A 53 5.82 2.96 -20.02
C TYR A 53 6.69 1.99 -20.85
N LYS A 54 6.55 0.65 -20.86
CA LYS A 54 7.55 -0.22 -21.50
C LYS A 54 7.14 -1.02 -22.73
N GLU A 55 5.85 -1.23 -23.00
CA GLU A 55 5.45 -1.98 -24.20
C GLU A 55 4.39 -1.23 -25.02
N SER A 56 4.59 -1.28 -26.34
CA SER A 56 3.81 -0.54 -27.33
C SER A 56 2.35 -1.05 -27.36
N LEU A 57 1.43 -0.14 -27.68
CA LEU A 57 -0.05 -0.23 -27.77
C LEU A 57 -0.62 -1.33 -28.72
N VAL A 58 0.06 -2.45 -28.93
CA VAL A 58 -0.30 -3.49 -29.89
C VAL A 58 -0.98 -4.70 -29.24
N ASP A 59 -0.72 -4.98 -27.96
CA ASP A 59 -1.43 -6.04 -27.21
C ASP A 59 -2.45 -5.46 -26.23
N ASP A 60 -3.62 -6.10 -26.19
CA ASP A 60 -4.86 -5.71 -25.54
C ASP A 60 -4.79 -5.88 -24.00
N ASN A 61 -3.72 -5.35 -23.38
CA ASN A 61 -3.37 -5.50 -21.97
C ASN A 61 -4.18 -4.55 -21.07
N SER A 62 -5.50 -4.58 -21.22
CA SER A 62 -6.40 -3.82 -20.34
C SER A 62 -6.42 -4.44 -18.94
N LYS A 63 -6.21 -3.61 -17.91
CA LYS A 63 -6.29 -4.00 -16.49
C LYS A 63 -7.61 -3.53 -15.91
N ILE A 64 -8.37 -4.46 -15.34
CA ILE A 64 -9.60 -4.16 -14.60
C ILE A 64 -9.32 -4.38 -13.13
N SER A 65 -9.63 -3.38 -12.30
CA SER A 65 -9.49 -3.43 -10.85
C SER A 65 -10.81 -3.10 -10.16
N LEU A 66 -11.21 -3.91 -9.19
CA LEU A 66 -12.34 -3.68 -8.30
C LEU A 66 -11.81 -3.48 -6.88
N GLN A 67 -12.31 -2.46 -6.19
CA GLN A 67 -12.04 -2.21 -4.78
C GLN A 67 -13.35 -2.07 -4.03
N LEU A 68 -13.53 -2.86 -2.99
CA LEU A 68 -14.68 -2.85 -2.07
C LEU A 68 -14.18 -2.48 -0.69
N VAL A 69 -14.79 -1.49 -0.03
CA VAL A 69 -14.34 -1.00 1.28
C VAL A 69 -15.54 -0.73 2.16
N HIS A 70 -15.53 -1.30 3.35
CA HIS A 70 -16.48 -1.03 4.41
C HIS A 70 -15.79 -0.22 5.52
N GLY A 71 -16.38 0.90 5.93
CA GLY A 71 -15.86 1.77 7.00
C GLY A 71 -15.11 3.02 6.51
N GLU A 72 -14.24 3.56 7.37
CA GLU A 72 -13.56 4.85 7.17
C GLU A 72 -12.40 4.74 6.16
N ARG A 73 -12.47 5.52 5.07
CA ARG A 73 -11.47 5.49 3.98
C ARG A 73 -10.25 6.36 4.26
N ARG A 74 -10.34 7.25 5.25
CA ARG A 74 -9.32 8.22 5.67
C ARG A 74 -8.94 8.01 7.12
N LEU A 75 -8.43 6.82 7.45
CA LEU A 75 -7.87 6.55 8.79
C LEU A 75 -6.65 7.42 9.12
N ASP A 76 -6.10 8.15 8.14
CA ASP A 76 -5.10 9.21 8.38
C ASP A 76 -5.66 10.52 8.93
N LYS A 77 -6.97 10.72 8.86
CA LYS A 77 -7.63 11.95 9.30
C LYS A 77 -8.74 11.72 10.32
N ASN A 78 -9.39 10.57 10.24
CA ASN A 78 -10.58 10.25 11.01
C ASN A 78 -10.34 8.96 11.79
N ASP A 79 -10.89 8.92 13.00
CA ASP A 79 -10.95 7.69 13.80
C ASP A 79 -12.04 6.76 13.28
N GLY A 80 -11.81 5.46 13.40
CA GLY A 80 -12.71 4.44 12.91
C GLY A 80 -11.96 3.16 12.54
N TYR A 81 -12.62 2.33 11.73
CA TYR A 81 -12.02 1.14 11.15
C TYR A 81 -12.33 1.06 9.67
N ASN A 82 -11.51 0.33 8.93
CA ASN A 82 -11.86 -0.12 7.60
C ASN A 82 -11.49 -1.57 7.37
N VAL A 83 -12.24 -2.21 6.50
CA VAL A 83 -11.94 -3.51 5.92
C VAL A 83 -12.27 -3.42 4.46
N GLY A 84 -11.38 -3.92 3.60
CA GLY A 84 -11.60 -3.88 2.17
C GLY A 84 -10.97 -5.03 1.43
N LEU A 85 -11.55 -5.29 0.26
CA LEU A 85 -11.08 -6.25 -0.71
C LEU A 85 -10.68 -5.50 -1.97
N VAL A 86 -9.57 -5.91 -2.57
CA VAL A 86 -9.14 -5.48 -3.89
C VAL A 86 -9.00 -6.71 -4.76
N TYR A 87 -9.46 -6.61 -6.00
CA TYR A 87 -9.25 -7.62 -7.02
C TYR A 87 -8.82 -6.92 -8.29
N SER A 88 -7.84 -7.47 -8.99
CA SER A 88 -7.44 -7.00 -10.30
C SER A 88 -7.17 -8.18 -11.19
N THR A 89 -7.48 -8.01 -12.47
CA THR A 89 -7.07 -8.94 -13.50
C THR A 89 -6.45 -8.16 -14.66
N LEU A 90 -5.32 -8.65 -15.15
CA LEU A 90 -4.78 -8.34 -16.46
C LEU A 90 -5.25 -9.47 -17.39
N LYS A 91 -5.84 -9.10 -18.52
CA LYS A 91 -6.40 -10.06 -19.48
C LYS A 91 -5.32 -11.06 -19.91
N ASP A 92 -5.57 -12.34 -19.63
CA ASP A 92 -4.78 -13.51 -20.01
C ASP A 92 -3.37 -13.67 -19.40
N ASP A 93 -3.02 -12.91 -18.35
CA ASP A 93 -1.63 -12.91 -17.83
C ASP A 93 -1.54 -13.04 -16.30
N SER A 94 -2.28 -12.22 -15.55
CA SER A 94 -2.18 -12.20 -14.08
C SER A 94 -3.43 -11.73 -13.36
N ASP A 95 -3.63 -12.26 -12.17
CA ASP A 95 -4.66 -11.80 -11.24
C ASP A 95 -4.06 -11.46 -9.88
N VAL A 96 -4.61 -10.42 -9.25
CA VAL A 96 -4.16 -9.91 -7.96
C VAL A 96 -5.37 -9.79 -7.06
N THR A 97 -5.35 -10.51 -5.95
CA THR A 97 -6.37 -10.44 -4.90
C THR A 97 -5.74 -9.88 -3.64
N GLY A 98 -6.39 -8.94 -2.99
CA GLY A 98 -5.91 -8.35 -1.74
C GLY A 98 -7.02 -8.16 -0.74
N LEU A 99 -6.71 -8.43 0.52
CA LEU A 99 -7.51 -8.12 1.69
C LEU A 99 -6.72 -7.12 2.53
N PHE A 100 -7.39 -6.06 2.98
CA PHE A 100 -6.79 -5.11 3.89
C PHE A 100 -7.76 -4.72 4.98
N GLY A 101 -7.21 -4.29 6.10
CA GLY A 101 -7.99 -3.68 7.15
C GLY A 101 -7.13 -2.80 8.04
N GLY A 102 -7.77 -1.86 8.71
CA GLY A 102 -7.10 -0.98 9.63
C GLY A 102 -8.05 -0.34 10.63
N TRP A 103 -7.44 0.27 11.63
CA TRP A 103 -8.12 0.95 12.70
C TRP A 103 -7.32 2.20 13.10
N SER A 104 -8.03 3.29 13.39
CA SER A 104 -7.48 4.51 13.97
C SER A 104 -8.32 4.93 15.17
N GLY A 105 -7.65 5.26 16.27
CA GLY A 105 -8.28 5.79 17.46
C GLY A 105 -7.27 6.07 18.56
N SER A 106 -7.56 7.06 19.41
CA SER A 106 -6.72 7.39 20.57
C SER A 106 -5.24 7.62 20.21
N ASN A 107 -4.99 8.35 19.12
CA ASN A 107 -3.66 8.64 18.58
C ASN A 107 -2.88 7.43 18.04
N LEU A 108 -3.48 6.24 18.00
CA LEU A 108 -2.90 5.03 17.43
C LEU A 108 -3.62 4.69 16.12
N ARG A 109 -2.83 4.35 15.10
CA ARG A 109 -3.34 3.85 13.82
C ARG A 109 -2.57 2.60 13.42
N LEU A 110 -3.29 1.51 13.21
CA LEU A 110 -2.76 0.23 12.78
C LEU A 110 -3.47 -0.25 11.52
N GLY A 111 -2.75 -1.01 10.69
CA GLY A 111 -3.35 -1.66 9.54
C GLY A 111 -2.52 -2.84 9.08
N ALA A 112 -3.21 -3.76 8.42
CA ALA A 112 -2.64 -4.97 7.86
C ALA A 112 -3.19 -5.19 6.45
N GLU A 113 -2.35 -5.75 5.59
CA GLU A 113 -2.66 -6.05 4.19
C GLU A 113 -2.13 -7.43 3.86
N LEU A 114 -2.91 -8.20 3.12
CA LEU A 114 -2.59 -9.51 2.60
C LEU A 114 -2.92 -9.46 1.12
N ASN A 115 -1.91 -9.58 0.26
CA ASN A 115 -2.09 -9.55 -1.18
C ASN A 115 -1.47 -10.80 -1.78
N THR A 116 -2.15 -11.37 -2.76
CA THR A 116 -1.69 -12.52 -3.53
C THR A 116 -1.75 -12.16 -5.00
N GLU A 117 -0.69 -12.44 -5.72
CA GLU A 117 -0.59 -12.27 -7.17
C GLU A 117 -0.34 -13.64 -7.79
N SER A 118 -1.22 -14.05 -8.69
CA SER A 118 -1.12 -15.30 -9.45
C SER A 118 -0.70 -14.97 -10.87
N ILE A 119 0.42 -15.54 -11.33
CA ILE A 119 0.94 -15.41 -12.70
C ILE A 119 1.17 -16.83 -13.24
N GLY A 120 0.22 -17.34 -14.02
CA GLY A 120 0.26 -18.72 -14.49
C GLY A 120 0.19 -19.74 -13.35
N GLU A 121 1.27 -20.49 -13.10
CA GLU A 121 1.38 -21.46 -11.99
C GLU A 121 2.10 -20.90 -10.75
N VAL A 122 2.62 -19.66 -10.83
CA VAL A 122 3.38 -19.03 -9.75
C VAL A 122 2.46 -18.15 -8.90
N ASN A 123 2.50 -18.34 -7.57
CA ASN A 123 1.72 -17.55 -6.62
C ASN A 123 2.66 -16.74 -5.71
N ASN A 124 2.66 -15.42 -5.86
CA ASN A 124 3.40 -14.50 -4.99
C ASN A 124 2.51 -14.02 -3.85
N GLN A 125 3.05 -13.94 -2.63
CA GLN A 125 2.32 -13.43 -1.48
C GLN A 125 3.03 -12.23 -0.85
N LEU A 126 2.25 -11.20 -0.53
CA LEU A 126 2.72 -9.97 0.07
C LEU A 126 1.86 -9.60 1.29
N THR A 127 2.48 -9.69 2.45
CA THR A 127 1.87 -9.26 3.72
C THR A 127 2.50 -7.96 4.18
N SER A 128 1.70 -7.00 4.62
CA SER A 128 2.18 -5.76 5.21
C SER A 128 1.46 -5.50 6.52
N LEU A 129 2.20 -5.12 7.54
CA LEU A 129 1.68 -4.67 8.83
C LEU A 129 2.30 -3.32 9.13
N TYR A 130 1.49 -2.35 9.54
CA TYR A 130 1.97 -1.03 9.91
C TYR A 130 1.25 -0.49 11.14
N LEU A 131 2.00 0.22 11.95
CA LEU A 131 1.58 0.85 13.18
C LEU A 131 2.16 2.26 13.23
N ASN A 132 1.31 3.21 13.59
CA ASN A 132 1.64 4.61 13.72
C ASN A 132 1.07 5.13 15.03
N TYR A 133 1.87 5.90 15.78
CA TYR A 133 1.47 6.45 17.06
C TYR A 133 1.82 7.93 17.12
N ASN A 134 0.81 8.78 17.31
CA ASN A 134 0.99 10.20 17.51
C ASN A 134 1.26 10.46 19.00
N ILE A 135 2.49 10.84 19.32
CA ILE A 135 2.93 11.11 20.69
C ILE A 135 2.35 12.47 21.14
N ASN A 136 2.38 13.45 20.23
CA ASN A 136 1.76 14.76 20.36
C ASN A 136 1.55 15.35 18.95
N ASP A 137 1.17 16.64 18.86
CA ASP A 137 0.90 17.31 17.59
C ASP A 137 2.12 17.43 16.67
N ASP A 138 3.34 17.43 17.24
CA ASP A 138 4.59 17.65 16.52
C ASP A 138 5.36 16.33 16.29
N PHE A 139 5.11 15.29 17.08
CA PHE A 139 5.89 14.06 17.07
C PHE A 139 5.00 12.83 16.88
N SER A 140 5.37 12.01 15.90
CA SER A 140 4.80 10.69 15.67
C SER A 140 5.91 9.65 15.56
N ALA A 141 5.61 8.41 15.92
CA ALA A 141 6.45 7.27 15.66
C ALA A 141 5.72 6.29 14.74
N PHE A 142 6.46 5.53 13.95
CA PHE A 142 5.88 4.49 13.13
C PHE A 142 6.80 3.28 13.04
N VAL A 143 6.17 2.15 12.76
CA VAL A 143 6.83 0.92 12.38
C VAL A 143 5.99 0.26 11.30
N ARG A 144 6.67 -0.33 10.32
CA ARG A 144 6.06 -1.12 9.27
C ARG A 144 6.93 -2.31 8.93
N GLN A 145 6.30 -3.44 8.72
CA GLN A 145 6.91 -4.67 8.29
C GLN A 145 6.19 -5.17 7.05
N ASP A 146 6.96 -5.42 6.00
CA ASP A 146 6.50 -6.03 4.76
C ASP A 146 7.20 -7.39 4.63
N ALA A 147 6.43 -8.45 4.47
CA ALA A 147 6.93 -9.79 4.16
C ALA A 147 6.49 -10.15 2.75
N PHE A 148 7.46 -10.46 1.90
CA PHE A 148 7.24 -10.82 0.51
C PHE A 148 7.82 -12.20 0.24
N ASP A 149 6.95 -13.09 -0.23
CA ASP A 149 7.25 -14.47 -0.57
C ASP A 149 7.07 -14.63 -2.09
N GLU A 150 8.18 -14.96 -2.76
CA GLU A 150 8.23 -15.22 -4.20
C GLU A 150 7.97 -16.70 -4.42
N ASP A 151 6.81 -17.02 -5.01
CA ASP A 151 6.35 -18.39 -5.28
C ASP A 151 6.19 -19.27 -4.04
N VAL A 152 5.00 -19.25 -3.42
CA VAL A 152 4.65 -20.00 -2.19
C VAL A 152 4.84 -21.54 -2.34
N ASP A 153 4.83 -22.05 -3.57
CA ASP A 153 5.03 -23.49 -3.85
C ASP A 153 6.51 -23.88 -4.03
N SER A 154 7.40 -22.88 -4.13
CA SER A 154 8.85 -22.99 -4.22
C SER A 154 9.50 -22.50 -2.92
N ASN A 155 10.69 -22.99 -2.56
CA ASN A 155 11.51 -22.40 -1.47
C ASN A 155 12.15 -21.07 -1.94
N GLY A 156 11.40 -20.22 -2.66
CA GLY A 156 11.83 -18.89 -3.07
C GLY A 156 12.07 -18.02 -1.83
N GLY A 157 13.10 -17.19 -1.85
CA GLY A 157 13.58 -16.53 -0.64
C GLY A 157 12.57 -15.54 -0.06
N ASP A 158 12.10 -15.81 1.16
CA ASP A 158 11.30 -14.88 1.96
C ASP A 158 12.05 -13.57 2.21
N THR A 159 11.62 -12.48 1.57
CA THR A 159 12.18 -11.15 1.81
C THR A 159 11.32 -10.40 2.81
N THR A 160 11.80 -10.26 4.04
CA THR A 160 11.20 -9.36 5.03
C THR A 160 11.91 -8.00 5.02
N THR A 161 11.14 -6.93 4.84
CA THR A 161 11.59 -5.54 5.04
C THR A 161 10.90 -4.95 6.27
N MET A 162 11.66 -4.44 7.22
CA MET A 162 11.15 -3.65 8.35
C MET A 162 11.63 -2.21 8.23
N ILE A 163 10.75 -1.25 8.46
CA ILE A 163 11.09 0.16 8.57
C ILE A 163 10.50 0.74 9.85
N ALA A 164 11.29 1.47 10.60
CA ALA A 164 10.85 2.18 11.79
C ALA A 164 11.45 3.59 11.83
N GLY A 165 10.74 4.53 12.43
CA GLY A 165 11.23 5.90 12.51
C GLY A 165 10.36 6.81 13.33
N PHE A 166 10.84 8.04 13.45
CA PHE A 166 10.14 9.14 14.10
C PHE A 166 9.88 10.24 13.09
N ILE A 167 8.73 10.87 13.18
CA ILE A 167 8.37 12.03 12.36
C ILE A 167 8.27 13.21 13.30
N TRP A 168 9.03 14.24 13.00
CA TRP A 168 8.99 15.52 13.68
C TRP A 168 8.46 16.60 12.73
N ASN A 169 7.44 17.33 13.16
CA ASN A 169 6.83 18.43 12.44
C ASN A 169 7.18 19.76 13.13
N PRO A 170 8.41 20.31 12.93
CA PRO A 170 8.85 21.53 13.62
C PRO A 170 7.99 22.76 13.31
N THR A 171 7.34 22.77 12.14
CA THR A 171 6.44 23.84 11.72
C THR A 171 5.42 23.28 10.74
N LYS A 172 4.32 24.02 10.54
CA LYS A 172 3.32 23.68 9.52
C LYS A 172 3.99 23.66 8.15
N GLY A 173 3.87 22.53 7.46
CA GLY A 173 4.39 22.35 6.11
C GLY A 173 5.76 21.67 6.02
N LEU A 174 6.45 21.40 7.14
CA LEU A 174 7.70 20.64 7.17
C LEU A 174 7.58 19.43 8.07
N SER A 175 7.94 18.26 7.53
CA SER A 175 8.14 17.04 8.31
C SER A 175 9.58 16.53 8.10
N VAL A 176 10.25 16.19 9.20
CA VAL A 176 11.59 15.60 9.23
C VAL A 176 11.47 14.19 9.79
N CYS A 177 12.04 13.20 9.11
CA CYS A 177 11.85 11.81 9.45
C CYS A 177 13.16 11.00 9.44
N PRO A 178 13.90 10.96 10.56
CA PRO A 178 14.91 9.92 10.75
C PRO A 178 14.25 8.54 10.80
N ASN A 179 14.72 7.63 9.97
CA ASN A 179 14.23 6.26 9.89
C ASN A 179 15.36 5.26 9.62
N MET A 180 15.09 4.02 9.97
CA MET A 180 15.96 2.88 9.72
C MET A 180 15.15 1.82 8.99
N THR A 181 15.73 1.29 7.91
CA THR A 181 15.18 0.17 7.14
C THR A 181 16.12 -1.02 7.27
N GLN A 182 15.57 -2.17 7.61
CA GLN A 182 16.25 -3.45 7.64
C GLN A 182 15.60 -4.36 6.59
N VAL A 183 16.41 -5.01 5.76
CA VAL A 183 15.97 -5.98 4.76
C VAL A 183 16.69 -7.29 5.06
N THR A 184 15.99 -8.41 4.89
CA THR A 184 16.58 -9.75 5.08
C THR A 184 17.76 -9.92 4.14
N ASP A 185 18.89 -10.39 4.67
CA ASP A 185 20.16 -10.59 3.94
C ASP A 185 20.81 -9.31 3.36
N GLU A 186 20.42 -8.11 3.82
CA GLU A 186 21.06 -6.84 3.47
C GLU A 186 21.52 -6.06 4.71
N ASP A 187 22.39 -5.07 4.51
CA ASP A 187 22.83 -4.16 5.56
C ASP A 187 21.72 -3.17 5.96
N ASP A 188 21.66 -2.86 7.26
CA ASP A 188 20.74 -1.85 7.79
C ASP A 188 20.99 -0.48 7.15
N THR A 189 19.94 0.14 6.65
CA THR A 189 19.98 1.46 6.03
C THR A 189 19.39 2.52 6.96
N PHE A 190 20.19 3.51 7.34
CA PHE A 190 19.71 4.71 8.03
C PHE A 190 19.49 5.85 7.04
N ALA A 191 18.34 6.52 7.13
CA ALA A 191 17.98 7.65 6.29
C ALA A 191 17.32 8.77 7.09
N ILE A 192 17.39 9.99 6.57
CA ILE A 192 16.63 11.13 7.06
C ILE A 192 15.85 11.71 5.89
N ASP A 193 14.54 11.53 5.91
CA ASP A 193 13.64 12.02 4.88
C ASP A 193 13.01 13.36 5.26
N PHE A 194 12.80 14.22 4.27
CA PHE A 194 12.16 15.52 4.44
C PHE A 194 10.93 15.62 3.56
N GLN A 195 9.81 16.04 4.13
CA GLN A 195 8.59 16.33 3.37
C GLN A 195 8.23 17.81 3.52
N PHE A 196 8.05 18.47 2.38
CA PHE A 196 7.50 19.83 2.31
C PHE A 196 6.07 19.77 1.76
N LYS A 197 5.12 20.33 2.51
CA LYS A 197 3.71 20.48 2.10
C LYS A 197 3.45 21.97 1.85
N PHE A 198 3.14 22.29 0.61
CA PHE A 198 2.82 23.64 0.14
C PHE A 198 1.30 23.85 0.09
#